data_AF-H3KDS8-F1
#
_entry.id   AF-H3KDS8-F1
#
_cell.length_a   1.000
_cell.length_b   1.000
_cell.length_c   1.000
_cell.angle_alpha   90.00
_cell.angle_beta   90.00
_cell.angle_gamma   90.00
#
_symmetry.space_group_name_H-M   'P 1'
#
loop_
_entity.id
_entity.type
_entity.pdbx_description
1 polymer ?
#
loop_
_entity_poly.entity_id
_entity_poly.type
_entity_poly.pdbx_seq_one_letter_code
_entity_poly.pdbx_strand_id
1 'polypeptide(L)'
;MRPFFPQGEPTMQSKRLLALVLATGLLAFGAAHAADFGSDRHVARGVQCQTCHGPDLKNPVWPEEKVCLGCHNRDDIAAKTASKLNPNPHKAPHNGDCTLCHMQHEPEVDYCAQCHQFNFQMPNGKKQ
;
A
#
# COMPACT_ATOMS: atom_id res chain seq x y z
N MET A 1 63.29 59.32 -5.53
CA MET A 1 62.82 58.83 -4.22
C MET A 1 61.53 58.06 -4.45
N ARG A 2 61.53 56.73 -4.25
CA ARG A 2 60.36 55.85 -4.42
C ARG A 2 59.91 55.42 -3.02
N PRO A 3 58.63 55.56 -2.63
CA PRO A 3 58.17 54.99 -1.38
C PRO A 3 57.88 53.50 -1.56
N PHE A 4 58.35 52.76 -0.57
CA PHE A 4 58.24 51.34 -0.35
C PHE A 4 56.89 51.07 0.34
N PHE A 5 56.05 50.20 -0.21
CA PHE A 5 54.83 49.71 0.44
C PHE A 5 54.95 48.21 0.69
N PRO A 6 54.66 47.71 1.91
CA PRO A 6 54.84 46.31 2.27
C PRO A 6 53.66 45.44 1.79
N GLN A 7 53.97 44.21 1.39
CA GLN A 7 52.99 43.17 1.06
C GLN A 7 52.49 42.49 2.35
N GLY A 8 51.17 42.32 2.50
CA GLY A 8 50.54 41.62 3.61
C GLY A 8 50.53 40.10 3.43
N GLU A 9 50.80 39.39 4.52
CA GLU A 9 50.82 37.92 4.68
C GLU A 9 49.43 37.26 4.52
N PRO A 10 49.35 35.97 4.13
CA PRO A 10 48.07 35.29 3.89
C PRO A 10 47.47 34.73 5.20
N THR A 11 46.26 35.17 5.54
CA THR A 11 45.50 34.63 6.69
C THR A 11 44.99 33.21 6.41
N MET A 12 45.64 32.24 7.01
CA MET A 12 45.28 30.81 7.03
C MET A 12 44.06 30.57 7.94
N GLN A 13 42.83 30.88 7.49
CA GLN A 13 41.65 30.67 8.36
C GLN A 13 40.33 30.38 7.63
N SER A 14 40.36 29.56 6.56
CA SER A 14 39.14 29.22 5.81
C SER A 14 38.72 27.74 5.85
N LYS A 15 39.51 26.85 6.46
CA LYS A 15 39.27 25.39 6.35
C LYS A 15 38.42 24.76 7.46
N ARG A 16 38.02 25.48 8.50
CA ARG A 16 37.29 24.88 9.65
C ARG A 16 35.77 25.10 9.67
N LEU A 17 35.22 25.91 8.78
CA LEU A 17 33.78 26.19 8.75
C LEU A 17 32.97 25.26 7.83
N LEU A 18 33.62 24.48 6.97
CA LEU A 18 32.92 23.57 6.05
C LEU A 18 32.51 22.22 6.66
N ALA A 19 32.97 21.89 7.87
CA ALA A 19 32.69 20.59 8.48
C ALA A 19 31.39 20.52 9.30
N LEU A 20 30.76 21.67 9.62
CA LEU A 20 29.60 21.70 10.52
C LEU A 20 28.24 21.75 9.79
N VAL A 21 28.21 22.08 8.49
CA VAL A 21 26.97 22.15 7.70
C VAL A 21 26.55 20.76 7.19
N LEU A 22 27.44 19.76 7.24
CA LEU A 22 27.16 18.42 6.71
C LEU A 22 26.37 17.51 7.68
N ALA A 23 26.10 17.96 8.91
CA ALA A 23 25.48 17.12 9.95
C ALA A 23 23.95 17.29 10.10
N THR A 24 23.32 18.26 9.44
CA THR A 24 21.89 18.58 9.63
C THR A 24 20.96 18.10 8.50
N GLY A 25 21.48 17.47 7.45
CA GLY A 25 20.70 17.13 6.25
C GLY A 25 19.99 15.77 6.22
N LEU A 26 20.18 14.89 7.22
CA LEU A 26 19.72 13.48 7.15
C LEU A 26 18.39 13.19 7.89
N LEU A 27 17.56 14.20 8.15
CA LEU A 27 16.21 14.01 8.73
C LEU A 27 15.10 14.37 7.74
N ALA A 28 15.30 14.10 6.44
CA ALA A 28 14.17 13.98 5.52
C ALA A 28 13.44 12.66 5.85
N PHE A 29 12.55 12.73 6.84
CA PHE A 29 11.60 11.69 7.17
C PHE A 29 10.85 11.28 5.90
N GLY A 30 11.11 10.06 5.43
CA GLY A 30 10.20 9.41 4.49
C GLY A 30 8.86 9.28 5.21
N ALA A 31 7.84 9.98 4.73
CA ALA A 31 6.48 9.70 5.13
C ALA A 31 6.18 8.26 4.66
N ALA A 32 6.16 7.32 5.61
CA ALA A 32 5.61 6.01 5.37
C ALA A 32 4.12 6.22 5.07
N HIS A 33 3.76 6.24 3.79
CA HIS A 33 2.37 6.13 3.40
C HIS A 33 1.88 4.77 3.89
N ALA A 34 0.92 4.76 4.82
CA ALA A 34 0.20 3.54 5.15
C ALA A 34 -0.34 2.97 3.83
N ALA A 35 -0.10 1.67 3.60
CA ALA A 35 -0.64 1.01 2.42
C ALA A 35 -2.17 0.96 2.56
N ASP A 36 -2.90 1.44 1.54
CA ASP A 36 -4.36 1.29 1.48
C ASP A 36 -4.69 -0.18 1.18
N PHE A 37 -5.04 -0.93 2.22
CA PHE A 37 -5.48 -2.31 2.08
C PHE A 37 -7.00 -2.40 1.86
N GLY A 38 -7.49 -3.60 1.55
CA GLY A 38 -8.92 -3.82 1.30
C GLY A 38 -9.82 -3.39 2.47
N SER A 39 -9.35 -3.54 3.71
CA SER A 39 -10.08 -3.14 4.92
C SER A 39 -10.24 -1.61 5.05
N ASP A 40 -9.22 -0.83 4.68
CA ASP A 40 -9.26 0.64 4.76
C ASP A 40 -10.39 1.22 3.91
N ARG A 41 -10.71 0.58 2.78
CA ARG A 41 -11.82 0.98 1.89
C ARG A 41 -13.19 0.75 2.51
N HIS A 42 -13.33 -0.27 3.32
CA HIS A 42 -14.55 -0.57 4.06
C HIS A 42 -14.71 0.43 5.21
N VAL A 43 -13.64 0.66 5.98
CA VAL A 43 -13.61 1.65 7.06
C VAL A 43 -13.89 3.06 6.53
N ALA A 44 -13.32 3.45 5.39
CA ALA A 44 -13.58 4.73 4.73
C ALA A 44 -15.05 4.91 4.29
N ARG A 45 -15.82 3.81 4.20
CA ARG A 45 -17.26 3.80 3.91
C ARG A 45 -18.12 3.68 5.18
N GLY A 46 -17.51 3.76 6.36
CA GLY A 46 -18.20 3.68 7.65
C GLY A 46 -18.47 2.26 8.13
N VAL A 47 -17.88 1.24 7.50
CA VAL A 47 -17.99 -0.15 8.01
C VAL A 47 -17.13 -0.27 9.26
N GLN A 48 -17.74 -0.74 10.35
CA GLN A 48 -17.06 -0.92 11.63
C GLN A 48 -16.29 -2.23 11.65
N CYS A 49 -15.19 -2.30 12.42
CA CYS A 49 -14.37 -3.51 12.55
C CYS A 49 -15.20 -4.73 12.98
N GLN A 50 -16.19 -4.50 13.84
CA GLN A 50 -17.09 -5.50 14.40
C GLN A 50 -18.00 -6.14 13.35
N THR A 51 -18.22 -5.47 12.21
CA THR A 51 -18.98 -6.05 11.09
C THR A 51 -18.31 -7.32 10.57
N CYS A 52 -16.97 -7.36 10.57
CA CYS A 52 -16.20 -8.52 10.14
C CYS A 52 -15.74 -9.40 11.30
N HIS A 53 -15.31 -8.78 12.39
CA HIS A 53 -14.63 -9.46 13.50
C HIS A 53 -15.51 -9.78 14.70
N GLY A 54 -16.81 -9.45 14.63
CA GLY A 54 -17.73 -9.60 15.75
C GLY A 54 -17.57 -8.54 16.84
N PRO A 55 -18.43 -8.57 17.87
CA PRO A 55 -18.49 -7.49 18.87
C PRO A 55 -17.30 -7.45 19.83
N ASP A 56 -16.64 -8.58 20.10
CA ASP A 56 -15.48 -8.67 20.99
C ASP A 56 -14.17 -8.58 20.22
N LEU A 57 -13.65 -7.36 20.05
CA LEU A 57 -12.38 -7.14 19.34
C LEU A 57 -11.14 -7.62 20.12
N LYS A 58 -11.27 -8.01 21.40
CA LYS A 58 -10.17 -8.67 22.12
C LYS A 58 -10.03 -10.13 21.72
N ASN A 59 -11.11 -10.73 21.23
CA ASN A 59 -11.17 -12.10 20.71
C ASN A 59 -11.85 -12.08 19.33
N PRO A 60 -11.21 -11.48 18.32
CA PRO A 60 -11.84 -11.26 17.03
C PRO A 60 -12.16 -12.59 16.34
N VAL A 61 -13.34 -12.65 15.73
CA VAL A 61 -13.70 -13.72 14.81
C VAL A 61 -13.00 -13.48 13.47
N TRP A 62 -12.49 -14.55 12.87
CA TRP A 62 -12.00 -14.48 11.50
C TRP A 62 -13.18 -14.53 10.53
N PRO A 63 -13.34 -13.51 9.65
CA PRO A 63 -14.48 -13.44 8.77
C PRO A 63 -14.47 -14.61 7.77
N GLU A 64 -15.56 -15.36 7.76
CA GLU A 64 -15.87 -16.31 6.71
C GLU A 64 -16.45 -15.59 5.48
N GLU A 65 -16.44 -16.26 4.34
CA GLU A 65 -16.97 -15.75 3.06
C GLU A 65 -18.39 -15.15 3.18
N LYS A 66 -19.24 -15.74 4.02
CA LYS A 66 -20.63 -15.28 4.26
C LYS A 66 -20.72 -13.82 4.71
N VAL A 67 -19.71 -13.32 5.42
CA VAL A 67 -19.68 -11.93 5.89
C VAL A 67 -19.52 -10.98 4.70
N CYS A 68 -18.64 -11.32 3.75
CA CYS A 68 -18.47 -10.60 2.50
C CYS A 68 -19.78 -10.61 1.71
N LEU A 69 -20.36 -11.81 1.53
CA LEU A 69 -21.61 -12.01 0.77
C LEU A 69 -22.83 -11.31 1.38
N GLY A 70 -22.79 -10.98 2.67
CA GLY A 70 -23.85 -10.20 3.33
C GLY A 70 -24.08 -8.82 2.71
N CYS A 71 -23.07 -8.25 2.05
CA CYS A 71 -23.18 -6.99 1.29
C CYS A 71 -22.83 -7.14 -0.20
N HIS A 72 -22.03 -8.14 -0.55
CA HIS A 72 -21.47 -8.35 -1.89
C HIS A 72 -22.03 -9.62 -2.52
N ASN A 73 -23.19 -9.53 -3.19
CA ASN A 73 -23.72 -10.67 -3.93
C ASN A 73 -22.78 -11.07 -5.08
N ARG A 74 -22.37 -12.34 -5.12
CA ARG A 74 -21.41 -12.87 -6.09
C ARG A 74 -21.91 -12.73 -7.54
N ASP A 75 -23.17 -13.05 -7.80
CA ASP A 75 -23.73 -12.99 -9.14
C ASP A 75 -23.81 -11.55 -9.65
N ASP A 76 -24.17 -10.61 -8.78
CA ASP A 76 -24.18 -9.18 -9.12
C ASP A 76 -22.76 -8.67 -9.45
N ILE A 77 -21.75 -9.10 -8.71
CA ILE A 77 -20.35 -8.75 -8.97
C ILE A 77 -19.88 -9.35 -10.28
N ALA A 78 -20.18 -10.63 -10.53
CA ALA A 78 -19.87 -11.29 -11.77
C ALA A 78 -20.53 -10.59 -12.97
N ALA A 79 -21.80 -10.20 -12.85
CA ALA A 79 -22.51 -9.46 -13.89
C ALA A 79 -21.89 -8.09 -14.14
N LYS A 80 -21.57 -7.33 -13.09
CA LYS A 80 -20.92 -6.00 -13.19
C LYS A 80 -19.52 -6.05 -13.82
N THR A 81 -18.83 -7.18 -13.73
CA THR A 81 -17.46 -7.35 -14.23
C THR A 81 -17.39 -8.09 -15.58
N ALA A 82 -18.49 -8.66 -16.07
CA ALA A 82 -18.53 -9.53 -17.24
C ALA A 82 -18.01 -8.87 -18.53
N SER A 83 -18.17 -7.56 -18.69
CA SER A 83 -17.68 -6.84 -19.87
C SER A 83 -16.17 -6.54 -19.84
N LYS A 84 -15.52 -6.68 -18.69
CA LYS A 84 -14.11 -6.31 -18.48
C LYS A 84 -13.19 -7.50 -18.28
N LEU A 85 -13.73 -8.64 -17.84
CA LEU A 85 -12.95 -9.82 -17.46
C LEU A 85 -13.38 -11.03 -18.27
N ASN A 86 -12.42 -11.65 -18.96
CA ASN A 86 -12.60 -12.91 -19.66
C ASN A 86 -11.30 -13.75 -19.59
N PRO A 87 -11.28 -14.89 -18.88
CA PRO A 87 -12.37 -15.44 -18.07
C PRO A 87 -12.70 -14.53 -16.86
N ASN A 88 -13.91 -14.67 -16.30
CA ASN A 88 -14.30 -13.88 -15.13
C ASN A 88 -13.98 -14.65 -13.83
N PRO A 89 -13.06 -14.17 -12.97
CA PRO A 89 -12.68 -14.86 -11.73
C PRO A 89 -13.84 -14.99 -10.74
N HIS A 90 -14.85 -14.11 -10.81
CA HIS A 90 -16.03 -14.18 -9.95
C HIS A 90 -17.05 -15.27 -10.38
N LYS A 91 -16.78 -15.98 -11.48
CA LYS A 91 -17.49 -17.20 -11.90
C LYS A 91 -16.55 -18.42 -11.96
N ALA A 92 -15.47 -18.40 -11.19
CA ALA A 92 -14.53 -19.52 -11.16
C ALA A 92 -15.24 -20.80 -10.67
N PRO A 93 -14.93 -21.97 -11.28
CA PRO A 93 -15.53 -23.24 -10.87
C PRO A 93 -14.95 -23.79 -9.55
N HIS A 94 -13.85 -23.20 -9.06
CA HIS A 94 -13.17 -23.56 -7.82
C HIS A 94 -12.47 -22.33 -7.24
N ASN A 95 -12.07 -22.40 -5.96
CA ASN A 95 -11.30 -21.36 -5.27
C ASN A 95 -11.95 -19.96 -5.37
N GLY A 96 -13.28 -19.94 -5.29
CA GLY A 96 -14.08 -18.72 -5.43
C GLY A 96 -14.16 -17.89 -4.16
N ASP A 97 -13.62 -18.38 -3.03
CA ASP A 97 -13.68 -17.70 -1.73
C ASP A 97 -13.07 -16.30 -1.82
N CYS A 98 -13.80 -15.30 -1.33
CA CYS A 98 -13.43 -13.90 -1.49
C CYS A 98 -12.02 -13.60 -0.96
N THR A 99 -11.66 -14.21 0.17
CA THR A 99 -10.41 -13.97 0.90
C THR A 99 -9.19 -14.66 0.30
N LEU A 100 -9.34 -15.51 -0.73
CA LEU A 100 -8.17 -16.07 -1.42
C LEU A 100 -7.46 -15.03 -2.29
N CYS A 101 -8.21 -14.02 -2.77
CA CYS A 101 -7.69 -12.97 -3.64
C CYS A 101 -7.81 -11.58 -3.00
N HIS A 102 -8.99 -11.27 -2.45
CA HIS A 102 -9.29 -9.96 -1.84
C HIS A 102 -8.81 -9.93 -0.40
N MET A 103 -7.54 -9.63 -0.23
CA MET A 103 -6.91 -9.49 1.08
C MET A 103 -7.26 -8.15 1.73
N GLN A 104 -7.65 -8.20 3.01
CA GLN A 104 -8.16 -7.04 3.73
C GLN A 104 -7.08 -6.29 4.52
N HIS A 105 -6.15 -7.00 5.16
CA HIS A 105 -5.10 -6.41 5.99
C HIS A 105 -3.69 -6.62 5.40
N GLU A 106 -3.62 -6.96 4.12
CA GLU A 106 -2.38 -7.15 3.36
C GLU A 106 -2.66 -6.92 1.86
N PRO A 107 -1.63 -6.85 1.00
CA PRO A 107 -1.82 -6.69 -0.43
C PRO A 107 -2.65 -7.82 -1.05
N GLU A 108 -3.56 -7.47 -1.96
CA GLU A 108 -4.34 -8.44 -2.73
C GLU A 108 -3.46 -9.31 -3.62
N VAL A 109 -3.89 -10.54 -3.90
CA VAL A 109 -3.17 -11.50 -4.74
C VAL A 109 -4.03 -12.04 -5.87
N ASP A 110 -3.43 -12.32 -7.03
CA ASP A 110 -4.08 -13.15 -8.05
C ASP A 110 -3.86 -14.62 -7.69
N TYR A 111 -4.80 -15.20 -6.93
CA TYR A 111 -4.71 -16.61 -6.54
C TYR A 111 -4.73 -17.55 -7.76
N CYS A 112 -5.37 -17.16 -8.86
CA CYS A 112 -5.42 -17.94 -10.08
C CYS A 112 -4.03 -18.06 -10.73
N ALA A 113 -3.17 -17.06 -10.55
CA ALA A 113 -1.81 -17.02 -11.10
C ALA A 113 -0.90 -18.16 -10.59
N GLN A 114 -1.29 -18.85 -9.51
CA GLN A 114 -0.58 -20.04 -9.03
C GLN A 114 -0.68 -21.23 -9.98
N CYS A 115 -1.71 -21.28 -10.84
CA CYS A 115 -1.95 -22.40 -11.76
C CYS A 115 -2.27 -21.96 -13.19
N HIS A 116 -2.78 -20.74 -13.37
CA HIS A 116 -3.23 -20.20 -14.65
C HIS A 116 -2.47 -18.92 -14.99
N GLN A 117 -2.45 -18.51 -16.25
CA GLN A 117 -1.79 -17.28 -16.70
C GLN A 117 -2.79 -16.28 -17.27
N PHE A 118 -3.83 -15.96 -16.48
CA PHE A 118 -4.84 -14.97 -16.87
C PHE A 118 -4.37 -13.53 -16.63
N ASN A 119 -3.40 -13.34 -15.72
CA ASN A 119 -2.80 -12.06 -15.34
C ASN A 119 -3.86 -11.04 -14.90
N PHE A 120 -4.68 -11.41 -13.91
CA PHE A 120 -5.74 -10.53 -13.44
C PHE A 120 -5.15 -9.30 -12.74
N GLN A 121 -5.84 -8.18 -12.90
CA GLN A 121 -5.53 -6.97 -12.17
C GLN A 121 -6.43 -6.87 -10.94
N MET A 122 -5.83 -6.96 -9.76
CA MET A 122 -6.54 -6.81 -8.51
C MET A 122 -7.00 -5.34 -8.29
N PRO A 123 -8.16 -5.09 -7.66
CA PRO A 123 -8.70 -3.74 -7.50
C PRO A 123 -7.75 -2.71 -6.85
N ASN A 124 -6.90 -3.16 -5.92
CA ASN A 124 -5.97 -2.33 -5.16
C ASN A 124 -4.51 -2.81 -5.30
N GLY A 125 -4.28 -3.91 -6.03
CA GLY A 125 -2.96 -4.44 -6.33
C GLY A 125 -2.41 -3.93 -7.67
N LYS A 126 -1.09 -4.05 -7.85
CA LYS A 126 -0.51 -4.03 -9.19
C LYS A 126 -1.03 -5.25 -9.96
N LYS A 127 -1.03 -5.19 -11.30
CA LYS A 127 -1.28 -6.36 -12.14
C LYS A 127 -0.23 -7.42 -11.80
N GLN A 128 -0.69 -8.64 -11.49
CA GLN A 128 0.16 -9.78 -11.12
C GLN A 128 0.25 -10.76 -12.28
#